data_AF-A0A850QQY0-F1
#
_entry.id   AF-A0A850QQY0-F1
#
_cell.length_a   1.000
_cell.length_b   1.000
_cell.length_c   1.000
_cell.angle_alpha   90.00
_cell.angle_beta   90.00
_cell.angle_gamma   90.00
#
_symmetry.space_group_name_H-M   'P 1'
#
loop_
_entity.id
_entity.type
_entity.pdbx_description
1 polymer ?
#
loop_
_entity_poly.entity_id
_entity_poly.type
_entity_poly.pdbx_seq_one_letter_code
_entity_poly.pdbx_strand_id
1 'polypeptide(L)' 'MICKSHPQLVVQAIDYHKNVTQSWFEPLAGQPWAMILRSAADDHPDNRFDILVADPLATLQTQNDTTCIKF' A
#
# COMPACT_ATOMS: atom_id res chain seq x y z
N MET A 1 -18.90 -9.40 -15.10
CA MET A 1 -19.34 -9.33 -13.70
C MET A 1 -18.38 -10.15 -12.88
N ILE A 2 -17.51 -9.53 -12.09
CA ILE A 2 -16.65 -10.26 -11.15
C ILE A 2 -17.10 -9.84 -9.74
N CYS A 3 -18.01 -10.61 -9.17
CA CYS A 3 -18.30 -10.58 -7.74
C CYS A 3 -17.23 -11.43 -7.04
N LYS A 4 -16.01 -10.91 -6.86
CA LYS A 4 -15.15 -11.48 -5.81
C LYS A 4 -15.76 -11.02 -4.48
N SER A 5 -16.28 -11.95 -3.70
CA SER A 5 -16.63 -11.72 -2.30
C SER A 5 -15.39 -11.17 -1.61
N HIS A 6 -15.38 -9.87 -1.33
CA HIS A 6 -14.25 -9.26 -0.64
C HIS A 6 -14.24 -9.80 0.79
N PRO A 7 -13.07 -10.25 1.29
CA PRO A 7 -12.96 -10.59 2.70
C PRO A 7 -13.40 -9.38 3.53
N GLN A 8 -14.14 -9.65 4.60
CA GLN A 8 -14.50 -8.62 5.56
C GLN A 8 -13.22 -7.95 6.07
N LEU A 9 -13.24 -6.64 6.22
CA LEU A 9 -12.11 -5.90 6.78
C LEU A 9 -11.78 -6.46 8.17
N VAL A 10 -10.56 -6.96 8.33
CA VAL A 10 -10.00 -7.39 9.61
C VAL A 10 -8.86 -6.45 9.96
N VAL A 11 -8.89 -5.91 11.19
CA VAL A 11 -7.82 -5.07 11.72
C VAL A 11 -7.04 -5.90 12.74
N GLN A 12 -5.75 -6.10 12.47
CA GLN A 12 -4.84 -6.78 13.36
C GLN A 12 -3.76 -5.81 13.84
N ALA A 13 -3.60 -5.72 15.16
CA ALA A 13 -2.47 -5.01 15.75
C ALA A 13 -1.19 -5.86 15.60
N ILE A 14 -0.09 -5.19 15.31
CA ILE A 14 1.23 -5.75 15.07
C ILE A 14 2.23 -4.92 15.87
N ASP A 15 3.32 -5.53 16.31
CA ASP A 15 4.40 -4.81 16.97
C ASP A 15 5.11 -3.90 15.96
N TYR A 16 4.90 -2.60 16.09
CA TYR A 16 5.50 -1.63 15.19
C TYR A 16 6.97 -1.38 15.54
N HIS A 17 7.84 -1.53 14.55
CA HIS A 17 9.20 -1.01 14.60
C HIS A 17 9.46 -0.15 13.37
N LYS A 18 10.19 0.95 13.55
CA LYS A 18 10.49 1.91 12.48
C LYS A 18 11.09 1.31 11.20
N ASN A 19 11.81 0.19 11.33
CA ASN A 19 12.45 -0.50 10.20
C ASN A 19 11.66 -1.72 9.70
N VAL A 20 10.60 -2.14 10.39
CA VAL A 20 9.85 -3.36 10.04
C VAL A 20 9.18 -3.25 8.68
N THR A 21 8.70 -2.05 8.35
CA THR A 21 8.02 -1.74 7.09
C THR A 21 8.92 -1.92 5.88
N GLN A 22 10.22 -1.65 6.01
CA GLN A 22 11.19 -1.87 4.95
C GLN A 22 11.44 -3.35 4.70
N SER A 23 11.60 -4.15 5.77
CA SER A 23 11.76 -5.60 5.67
C SER A 23 10.52 -6.27 5.07
N TRP A 24 9.32 -5.77 5.37
CA TRP A 24 8.08 -6.28 4.76
C TRP A 24 7.93 -5.89 3.29
N PHE A 25 8.45 -4.74 2.90
CA PHE A 25 8.38 -4.27 1.51
C PHE A 25 9.40 -4.92 0.59
N GLU A 26 10.57 -5.32 1.09
CA GLU A 26 11.65 -5.94 0.32
C GLU A 26 11.18 -7.07 -0.63
N PRO A 27 10.41 -8.08 -0.19
CA PRO A 27 9.90 -9.12 -1.09
C PRO A 27 8.82 -8.63 -2.09
N LEU A 28 8.23 -7.45 -1.87
CA LEU A 28 7.18 -6.87 -2.70
C LEU A 28 7.73 -5.82 -3.69
N ALA A 29 8.95 -5.33 -3.49
CA ALA A 29 9.50 -4.18 -4.22
C ALA A 29 9.53 -4.35 -5.75
N GLY A 30 9.62 -5.60 -6.23
CA GLY A 30 9.58 -5.90 -7.66
C GLY A 30 8.18 -6.06 -8.25
N GLN A 31 7.13 -6.05 -7.44
CA GLN A 31 5.76 -6.26 -7.89
C GLN A 31 5.14 -4.95 -8.39
N PRO A 32 4.45 -4.96 -9.55
CA PRO A 32 3.68 -3.80 -9.99
C PRO A 32 2.69 -3.35 -8.91
N TRP A 33 2.57 -2.04 -8.71
CA TRP A 33 1.66 -1.42 -7.73
C TRP A 33 1.96 -1.70 -6.24
N ALA A 34 3.07 -2.37 -5.92
CA ALA A 34 3.58 -2.36 -4.55
C ALA A 34 4.09 -0.95 -4.23
N MET A 35 3.57 -0.36 -3.15
CA MET A 35 3.90 1.00 -2.73
C MET A 35 4.19 1.04 -1.25
N ILE A 36 5.18 1.85 -0.88
CA ILE A 36 5.50 2.16 0.51
C ILE A 36 5.63 3.68 0.66
N LEU A 37 4.92 4.25 1.63
CA LEU A 37 5.05 5.62 2.07
C LEU A 37 5.70 5.59 3.45
N ARG A 38 6.94 6.06 3.54
CA ARG A 38 7.69 6.06 4.80
C ARG A 38 7.80 7.44 5.39
N SER A 39 7.71 7.46 6.70
CA SER A 39 7.99 8.60 7.52
C SER A 39 9.52 8.86 7.56
N ALA A 40 9.98 9.99 7.01
CA ALA A 40 11.41 10.27 6.76
C ALA A 40 12.17 11.01 7.90
N ALA A 41 11.47 11.71 8.79
CA ALA A 41 12.02 12.44 9.95
C ALA A 41 11.89 11.69 11.28
N ASP A 42 12.82 11.90 12.20
CA ASP A 42 12.83 11.18 13.48
C ASP A 42 11.90 11.81 14.52
N ASP A 43 11.62 13.11 14.40
CA ASP A 43 10.99 13.90 15.45
C ASP A 43 10.11 15.02 14.86
N HIS A 44 9.20 14.66 13.96
CA HIS A 44 8.15 15.57 13.49
C HIS A 44 6.77 14.94 13.76
N PRO A 45 5.82 15.67 14.37
CA PRO A 45 4.51 15.12 14.76
C PRO A 45 3.73 14.55 13.56
N ASP A 46 3.93 15.12 12.37
CA ASP A 46 3.27 14.69 11.13
C ASP A 46 3.96 13.51 10.41
N ASN A 47 4.95 12.87 11.04
CA ASN A 47 5.78 11.83 10.45
C ASN A 47 5.73 10.52 11.26
N ARG A 48 4.51 10.16 11.67
CA ARG A 48 4.26 9.09 12.65
C ARG A 48 4.01 7.71 12.03
N PHE A 49 3.62 7.65 10.76
CA PHE A 49 3.09 6.44 10.16
C PHE A 49 3.86 6.04 8.89
N ASP A 50 4.10 4.74 8.77
CA ASP A 50 4.48 4.11 7.53
C ASP A 50 3.25 3.39 6.96
N ILE A 51 3.01 3.52 5.66
CA ILE A 51 1.91 2.86 4.95
C ILE A 51 2.49 1.97 3.86
N LEU A 52 2.14 0.68 3.89
CA LEU A 52 2.51 -0.30 2.87
C LEU A 52 1.23 -0.83 2.21
N VAL A 53 1.22 -0.89 0.88
CA VAL A 53 0.13 -1.50 0.10
C VAL A 53 0.69 -2.33 -1.05
N ALA A 54 -0.04 -3.38 -1.41
CA ALA A 54 0.23 -4.27 -2.55
C ALA A 54 -1.08 -4.95 -2.96
N ASP A 55 -1.06 -5.68 -4.09
CA ASP A 55 -2.20 -6.43 -4.62
C ASP A 55 -3.50 -5.61 -4.73
N PRO A 56 -3.51 -4.54 -5.57
CA PRO A 56 -4.68 -3.68 -5.67
C PRO A 56 -5.87 -4.41 -6.30
N LEU A 57 -7.06 -4.19 -5.73
CA LEU A 57 -8.34 -4.71 -6.24
C LEU A 57 -8.75 -4.08 -7.57
N ALA A 58 -8.29 -2.85 -7.81
CA ALA A 58 -8.42 -2.16 -9.07
C ALA A 58 -7.28 -1.15 -9.21
N THR A 59 -6.87 -0.89 -10.45
CA THR A 59 -5.85 0.12 -10.80
C THR A 59 -6.48 1.13 -11.72
N LEU A 60 -6.14 2.40 -11.50
CA LEU A 60 -6.59 3.51 -12.33
C LEU A 60 -5.35 4.14 -12.95
N GLN A 61 -5.34 4.22 -14.28
CA GLN A 61 -4.23 4.80 -15.04
C GLN A 61 -4.78 5.85 -15.99
N THR A 62 -4.38 7.10 -15.79
CA THR A 62 -4.77 8.23 -16.65
C THR A 62 -3.64 8.59 -17.60
N GLN A 63 -3.97 8.74 -18.88
CA GLN A 63 -3.09 9.26 -19.92
C GLN A 63 -3.89 10.29 -20.73
N ASN A 64 -3.40 11.54 -20.74
CA ASN A 64 -4.11 12.69 -21.31
C ASN A 64 -5.54 12.79 -20.74
N ASP A 65 -6.57 12.80 -21.59
CA ASP A 65 -7.97 12.92 -21.20
C ASP A 65 -8.65 11.56 -20.95
N THR A 66 -7.90 10.45 -20.97
CA THR A 66 -8.45 9.09 -20.83
C THR A 66 -7.97 8.42 -19.56
N THR A 67 -8.89 7.88 -18.76
CA THR A 67 -8.58 7.04 -17.60
C THR A 67 -9.01 5.60 -17.84
N CYS A 68 -8.05 4.67 -17.77
CA CYS A 68 -8.30 3.23 -17.84
C CYS A 68 -8.42 2.67 -16.42
N ILE A 69 -9.50 1.93 -16.16
CA ILE A 69 -9.73 1.21 -14.91
C ILE A 69 -9.56 -0.28 -15.20
N LYS A 70 -8.68 -0.96 -14.45
CA LYS A 70 -8.48 -2.41 -14.52
C LYS A 70 -8.79 -3.02 -13.16
N PHE A 71 -9.58 -4.09 -13.14
CA PHE A 71 -9.93 -4.87 -11.95
C PHE A 71 -9.16 -6.20 -11.94
#